data_AF-A0A8H7NPW9-F1
#
_entry.id   AF-A0A8H7NPW9-F1
#
_cell.length_a   1.000
_cell.length_b   1.000
_cell.length_c   1.000
_cell.angle_alpha   90.00
_cell.angle_beta   90.00
_cell.angle_gamma   90.00
#
_symmetry.space_group_name_H-M   'P 1'
#
loop_
_entity.id
_entity.type
_entity.pdbx_description
1 polymer ?
#
loop_
_entity_poly.entity_id
_entity_poly.type
_entity_poly.pdbx_seq_one_letter_code
_entity_poly.pdbx_strand_id
1 'polypeptide(L)'
;MIDILFLAATVVTGDESAAPFEADVLVSGSLIAKIGPPGSIDAEAARKIDAKGHYLCPGFIDMHAHSDLYLLTNPAHEAKISQGCTTEVVGQDGISYSPVHTMDQMQAIREQIAGWNGNPTEEECRTSLKEIGMFEWRSVGEYLDCLERNRTATNVAVLVPQGNLRLLACGPYDVPAKPEEIQHQVELLRGA
;
A
#
# COMPACT_ATOMS: atom_id res chain seq x y z
N MET A 1 14.52 -18.61 -2.60
CA MET A 1 14.27 -17.69 -1.48
C MET A 1 15.60 -17.32 -0.87
N ILE A 2 15.76 -16.08 -0.43
CA ILE A 2 16.98 -15.61 0.23
C ILE A 2 16.71 -15.61 1.73
N ASP A 3 17.57 -16.27 2.49
CA ASP A 3 17.57 -16.19 3.94
C ASP A 3 18.50 -15.06 4.39
N ILE A 4 18.07 -14.29 5.39
CA ILE A 4 18.83 -13.17 5.95
C ILE A 4 18.91 -13.36 7.45
N LEU A 5 20.13 -13.37 7.99
CA LEU A 5 20.39 -13.42 9.42
C LEU A 5 20.93 -12.08 9.89
N PHE A 6 20.15 -11.36 10.68
CA PHE A 6 20.60 -10.17 11.40
C PHE A 6 21.25 -10.62 12.71
N LEU A 7 22.50 -10.22 12.93
CA LEU A 7 23.31 -10.62 14.08
C LEU A 7 23.30 -9.52 15.14
N ALA A 8 23.06 -9.89 16.40
CA ALA A 8 23.18 -9.03 17.57
C ALA A 8 22.45 -7.66 17.44
N ALA A 9 21.26 -7.65 16.83
CA ALA A 9 20.44 -6.44 16.75
C ALA A 9 19.78 -6.14 18.10
N THR A 10 19.56 -4.86 18.41
CA THR A 10 18.62 -4.47 19.47
C THR A 10 17.20 -4.59 18.93
N VAL A 11 16.50 -5.66 19.28
CA VAL A 11 15.14 -5.94 18.79
C VAL A 11 14.12 -5.14 19.59
N VAL A 12 13.23 -4.46 18.87
CA VAL A 12 12.01 -3.83 19.41
C VAL A 12 10.84 -4.51 18.75
N THR A 13 9.98 -5.17 19.53
CA THR A 13 8.92 -6.04 18.99
C THR A 13 7.68 -5.27 18.52
N GLY A 14 7.51 -4.01 18.97
CA GLY A 14 6.29 -3.24 18.80
C GLY A 14 5.25 -3.46 19.91
N ASP A 15 5.51 -4.38 20.85
CA ASP A 15 4.74 -4.50 22.09
C ASP A 15 5.20 -3.41 23.07
N GLU A 16 4.28 -2.53 23.47
CA GLU A 16 4.55 -1.41 24.39
C GLU A 16 5.05 -1.86 25.77
N SER A 17 4.77 -3.09 26.18
CA SER A 17 5.19 -3.65 27.46
C SER A 17 6.54 -4.37 27.41
N ALA A 18 7.06 -4.64 26.21
CA ALA A 18 8.32 -5.35 26.02
C ALA A 18 9.51 -4.39 26.01
N ALA A 19 10.48 -4.63 26.89
CA ALA A 19 11.75 -3.93 26.84
C ALA A 19 12.57 -4.40 25.61
N PRO A 20 13.31 -3.51 24.94
CA PRO A 20 14.23 -3.92 23.88
C PRO A 20 15.28 -4.91 24.38
N PHE A 21 15.69 -5.86 23.53
CA PHE A 21 16.68 -6.88 23.88
C PHE A 21 17.60 -7.20 22.70
N GLU A 22 18.84 -7.59 22.97
CA GLU A 22 19.78 -8.03 21.94
C GLU A 22 19.46 -9.45 21.47
N ALA A 23 19.38 -9.67 20.16
CA ALA A 23 19.09 -10.97 19.57
C ALA A 23 19.63 -11.11 18.15
N ASP A 24 19.79 -12.36 17.73
CA ASP A 24 19.86 -12.72 16.32
C ASP A 24 18.45 -12.95 15.77
N VAL A 25 18.19 -12.49 14.55
CA VAL A 25 16.91 -12.65 13.86
C VAL A 25 17.11 -13.24 12.48
N LEU A 26 16.58 -14.45 12.27
CA LEU A 26 16.57 -15.12 10.97
C LEU A 26 15.25 -14.85 10.26
N VAL A 27 15.35 -14.25 9.08
CA VAL A 27 14.27 -14.17 8.10
C VAL A 27 14.52 -15.23 7.05
N SER A 28 13.53 -16.10 6.81
CA SER A 28 13.56 -17.08 5.73
C SER A 28 12.40 -16.82 4.79
N GLY A 29 12.71 -16.48 3.53
CA GLY A 29 11.70 -16.01 2.60
C GLY A 29 11.03 -14.73 3.06
N SER A 30 9.72 -14.79 3.33
CA SER A 30 8.88 -13.67 3.77
C SER A 30 8.53 -13.71 5.26
N LEU A 31 9.11 -14.63 6.03
CA LEU A 31 8.74 -14.85 7.43
C LEU A 31 9.94 -14.70 8.36
N ILE A 32 9.69 -14.19 9.56
CA ILE A 32 10.60 -14.29 10.69
C ILE A 32 10.60 -15.75 11.13
N ALA A 33 11.67 -16.48 10.81
CA ALA A 33 11.77 -17.91 11.06
C ALA A 33 12.23 -18.21 12.49
N LYS A 34 13.12 -17.38 13.05
CA LYS A 34 13.65 -17.57 14.39
C LYS A 34 14.18 -16.27 14.98
N ILE A 35 13.98 -16.10 16.29
CA ILE A 35 14.63 -15.08 17.11
C ILE A 35 15.32 -15.83 18.26
N GLY A 36 16.57 -15.50 18.54
CA GLY A 36 17.34 -16.16 19.61
C GLY A 36 18.44 -15.28 20.17
N PRO A 37 19.06 -15.66 21.30
CA PRO A 37 20.21 -14.94 21.84
C PRO A 37 21.32 -14.74 20.79
N PRO A 38 22.13 -13.67 20.88
CA PRO A 38 23.23 -13.43 19.95
C PRO A 38 24.18 -14.64 19.84
N GLY A 39 24.49 -15.06 18.62
CA GLY A 39 25.32 -16.22 18.29
C GLY A 39 24.62 -17.58 18.44
N SER A 40 23.32 -17.63 18.73
CA SER A 40 22.58 -18.90 18.95
C SER A 40 21.92 -19.49 17.70
N ILE A 41 21.89 -18.73 16.59
CA ILE A 41 21.28 -19.17 15.34
C ILE A 41 22.38 -19.57 14.36
N ASP A 42 22.46 -20.88 14.09
CA ASP A 42 23.26 -21.43 13.01
C ASP A 42 22.46 -21.42 11.69
N ALA A 43 22.89 -20.60 10.74
CA ALA A 43 22.30 -20.47 9.41
C ALA A 43 23.39 -20.13 8.38
N GLU A 44 24.28 -21.09 8.10
CA GLU A 44 25.46 -20.84 7.25
C GLU A 44 25.14 -20.35 5.83
N ALA A 45 24.03 -20.80 5.24
CA ALA A 45 23.62 -20.38 3.90
C ALA A 45 22.93 -19.00 3.84
N ALA A 46 22.60 -18.41 4.99
CA ALA A 46 21.94 -17.12 5.05
C ALA A 46 22.92 -15.96 4.80
N ARG A 47 22.42 -14.88 4.20
CA ARG A 47 23.15 -13.61 4.16
C ARG A 47 23.21 -13.04 5.57
N LYS A 48 24.42 -12.98 6.13
CA LYS A 48 24.66 -12.44 7.47
C LYS A 48 24.80 -10.90 7.41
N ILE A 49 24.09 -10.20 8.29
CA ILE A 49 24.15 -8.75 8.47
C ILE A 49 24.55 -8.49 9.93
N ASP A 50 25.69 -7.82 10.16
CA ASP A 50 26.06 -7.34 11.48
C ASP A 50 25.18 -6.14 11.84
N ALA A 51 24.26 -6.33 12.77
CA ALA A 51 23.30 -5.32 13.21
C ALA A 51 23.63 -4.82 14.63
N LYS A 52 24.83 -5.08 15.13
CA LYS A 52 25.24 -4.63 16.46
C LYS A 52 25.20 -3.10 16.56
N GLY A 53 24.53 -2.61 17.61
CA GLY A 53 24.33 -1.17 17.83
C GLY A 53 23.25 -0.54 16.95
N HIS A 54 22.57 -1.35 16.12
CA HIS A 54 21.39 -0.94 15.35
C HIS A 54 20.12 -1.53 15.96
N TYR A 55 18.99 -0.89 15.66
CA TYR A 55 17.68 -1.38 16.05
C TYR A 55 17.07 -2.20 14.90
N LEU A 56 16.42 -3.30 15.25
CA LEU A 56 15.58 -4.07 14.34
C LEU A 56 14.15 -4.09 14.90
N CYS A 57 13.23 -3.50 14.15
CA CYS A 57 11.82 -3.37 14.53
C CYS A 57 10.91 -3.82 13.37
N PRO A 58 9.60 -4.04 13.63
CA PRO A 58 8.63 -4.12 12.56
C PRO A 58 8.75 -2.92 11.63
N GLY A 59 8.59 -3.15 10.33
CA GLY A 59 8.51 -2.07 9.36
C GLY A 59 7.32 -1.16 9.68
N PHE A 60 7.48 0.14 9.45
CA PHE A 60 6.44 1.10 9.80
C PHE A 60 5.21 0.95 8.89
N ILE A 61 4.05 1.19 9.47
CA ILE A 61 2.75 1.19 8.78
C ILE A 61 2.29 2.64 8.69
N ASP A 62 2.27 3.17 7.47
CA ASP A 62 1.73 4.49 7.22
C ASP A 62 0.21 4.41 7.07
N MET A 63 -0.48 4.88 8.10
CA MET A 63 -1.93 4.79 8.20
C MET A 63 -2.67 5.84 7.36
N HIS A 64 -1.98 6.81 6.75
CA HIS A 64 -2.60 7.90 5.99
C HIS A 64 -1.76 8.29 4.77
N ALA A 65 -1.90 7.52 3.69
CA ALA A 65 -1.17 7.76 2.46
C ALA A 65 -2.10 8.14 1.29
N HIS A 66 -1.63 9.09 0.47
CA HIS A 66 -2.20 9.47 -0.82
C HIS A 66 -1.27 9.04 -1.96
N SER A 67 -0.80 7.79 -1.89
CA SER A 67 0.16 7.20 -2.84
C SER A 67 -0.51 6.30 -3.88
N ASP A 68 -1.83 6.36 -3.99
CA ASP A 68 -2.70 5.50 -4.81
C ASP A 68 -2.20 5.36 -6.26
N LEU A 69 -1.78 6.46 -6.88
CA LEU A 69 -1.21 6.44 -8.23
C LEU A 69 0.32 6.32 -8.22
N TYR A 70 0.97 6.93 -7.23
CA TYR A 70 2.41 7.03 -7.17
C TYR A 70 3.07 5.64 -7.03
N LEU A 71 2.42 4.73 -6.31
CA LEU A 71 2.82 3.32 -6.22
C LEU A 71 2.93 2.65 -7.60
N LEU A 72 2.06 3.01 -8.54
CA LEU A 72 2.06 2.46 -9.89
C LEU A 72 3.10 3.15 -10.78
N THR A 73 3.23 4.48 -10.72
CA THR A 73 4.19 5.22 -11.56
C THR A 73 5.63 5.10 -11.08
N ASN A 74 5.84 4.84 -9.79
CA ASN A 74 7.13 4.78 -9.12
C ASN A 74 7.20 3.58 -8.15
N PRO A 75 7.15 2.33 -8.64
CA PRO A 75 6.97 1.14 -7.81
C PRO A 75 8.12 0.84 -6.84
N ALA A 76 9.33 1.39 -7.07
CA ALA A 76 10.43 1.35 -6.11
C ALA A 76 10.12 2.12 -4.82
N HIS A 77 9.21 3.11 -4.90
CA HIS A 77 8.61 3.85 -3.80
C HIS A 77 9.58 4.39 -2.74
N GLU A 78 10.71 4.92 -3.21
CA GLU A 78 11.83 5.39 -2.37
C GLU A 78 11.39 6.39 -1.30
N ALA A 79 10.39 7.21 -1.59
CA ALA A 79 9.83 8.17 -0.66
C ALA A 79 9.39 7.54 0.67
N LYS A 80 8.87 6.30 0.64
CA LYS A 80 8.40 5.59 1.85
C LYS A 80 9.44 4.64 2.40
N ILE A 81 10.07 3.83 1.55
CA ILE A 81 11.02 2.82 2.03
C ILE A 81 12.26 3.45 2.69
N SER A 82 12.66 4.66 2.26
CA SER A 82 13.77 5.39 2.89
C SER A 82 13.47 5.86 4.32
N GLN A 83 12.19 5.88 4.71
CA GLN A 83 11.73 6.21 6.06
C GLN A 83 11.50 4.96 6.93
N GLY A 84 11.63 3.75 6.35
CA GLY A 84 11.33 2.49 7.04
C GLY A 84 9.87 2.04 6.91
N CYS A 85 9.05 2.71 6.10
CA CYS A 85 7.69 2.27 5.84
C CYS A 85 7.68 1.02 4.96
N THR A 86 6.89 0.03 5.36
CA THR A 86 6.73 -1.25 4.64
C THR A 86 5.29 -1.53 4.24
N THR A 87 4.33 -0.81 4.82
CA THR A 87 2.91 -0.92 4.52
C THR A 87 2.28 0.47 4.50
N GLU A 88 1.34 0.68 3.59
CA GLU A 88 0.55 1.91 3.49
C GLU A 88 -0.94 1.61 3.45
N VAL A 89 -1.73 2.50 4.04
CA VAL A 89 -3.19 2.53 3.91
C VAL A 89 -3.58 3.69 3.00
N VAL A 90 -4.07 3.35 1.80
CA VAL A 90 -4.51 4.31 0.77
C VAL A 90 -6.04 4.38 0.70
N GLY A 91 -6.59 5.19 -0.21
CA GLY A 91 -8.04 5.47 -0.24
C GLY A 91 -8.52 6.45 0.82
N GLN A 92 -7.60 7.33 1.25
CA GLN A 92 -7.83 8.28 2.33
C GLN A 92 -8.77 9.41 1.93
N ASP A 93 -9.32 10.08 2.94
CA ASP A 93 -10.09 11.31 2.80
C ASP A 93 -11.30 11.21 1.84
N GLY A 94 -11.78 9.98 1.65
CA GLY A 94 -12.99 9.69 0.89
C GLY A 94 -12.81 9.71 -0.62
N ILE A 95 -11.60 9.74 -1.18
CA ILE A 95 -11.42 9.68 -2.62
C ILE A 95 -10.21 8.86 -3.06
N SER A 96 -10.37 8.05 -4.11
CA SER A 96 -9.30 7.28 -4.75
C SER A 96 -9.68 6.93 -6.19
N TYR A 97 -8.80 6.22 -6.89
CA TYR A 97 -9.02 5.75 -8.26
C TYR A 97 -9.92 4.51 -8.37
N SER A 98 -10.39 3.95 -7.26
CA SER A 98 -11.28 2.78 -7.25
C SER A 98 -12.24 2.82 -6.04
N PRO A 99 -13.49 2.35 -6.17
CA PRO A 99 -14.12 1.82 -7.39
C PRO A 99 -14.58 2.92 -8.36
N VAL A 100 -14.62 2.58 -9.65
CA VAL A 100 -15.27 3.35 -10.73
C VAL A 100 -15.82 2.41 -11.80
N HIS A 101 -16.98 2.68 -12.40
CA HIS A 101 -17.58 1.79 -13.41
C HIS A 101 -17.38 2.25 -14.85
N THR A 102 -17.10 3.54 -15.07
CA THR A 102 -16.98 4.13 -16.40
C THR A 102 -15.73 4.99 -16.52
N MET A 103 -15.28 5.23 -17.76
CA MET A 103 -14.16 6.14 -18.00
C MET A 103 -14.48 7.59 -17.65
N ASP A 104 -15.74 8.01 -17.78
CA ASP A 104 -16.16 9.36 -17.37
C ASP A 104 -16.02 9.56 -15.85
N GLN A 105 -16.38 8.54 -15.06
CA GLN A 105 -16.15 8.55 -13.60
C GLN A 105 -14.66 8.53 -13.26
N MET A 106 -13.87 7.70 -13.95
CA MET A 106 -12.41 7.69 -13.79
C MET A 106 -11.80 9.07 -14.10
N GLN A 107 -12.25 9.71 -15.18
CA GLN A 107 -11.80 11.05 -15.57
C GLN A 107 -12.15 12.10 -14.50
N ALA A 108 -13.37 12.08 -13.98
CA ALA A 108 -13.80 12.99 -12.92
C ALA A 108 -12.93 12.84 -11.66
N ILE A 109 -12.63 11.61 -11.25
CA ILE A 109 -11.74 11.32 -10.12
C ILE A 109 -10.32 11.81 -10.41
N ARG A 110 -9.75 11.48 -11.57
CA ARG A 110 -8.41 11.90 -11.98
C ARG A 110 -8.24 13.41 -11.90
N GLU A 111 -9.22 14.17 -12.38
CA GLU A 111 -9.23 15.62 -12.32
C GLU A 111 -9.30 16.13 -10.88
N GLN A 112 -10.14 15.51 -10.03
CA GLN A 112 -10.35 15.94 -8.66
C GLN A 112 -9.11 15.74 -7.76
N ILE A 113 -8.37 14.63 -7.92
CA ILE A 113 -7.22 14.29 -7.05
C ILE A 113 -5.85 14.56 -7.67
N ALA A 114 -5.80 15.14 -8.88
CA ALA A 114 -4.58 15.43 -9.62
C ALA A 114 -3.53 16.20 -8.80
N GLY A 115 -3.96 17.08 -7.90
CA GLY A 115 -3.06 17.89 -7.07
C GLY A 115 -2.21 17.07 -6.08
N TRP A 116 -2.65 15.86 -5.71
CA TRP A 116 -1.94 14.99 -4.75
C TRP A 116 -1.23 13.83 -5.45
N ASN A 117 -1.90 13.23 -6.42
CA ASN A 117 -1.44 11.99 -7.07
C ASN A 117 -0.84 12.21 -8.46
N GLY A 118 -0.86 13.45 -8.98
CA GLY A 118 -0.59 13.72 -10.39
C GLY A 118 -1.74 13.26 -11.29
N ASN A 119 -1.62 13.51 -12.58
CA ASN A 119 -2.59 13.05 -13.57
C ASN A 119 -1.87 12.76 -14.90
N PRO A 120 -1.33 11.53 -15.06
CA PRO A 120 -0.68 11.12 -16.29
C PRO A 120 -1.62 11.29 -17.48
N THR A 121 -1.08 11.79 -18.57
CA THR A 121 -1.79 11.99 -19.83
C THR A 121 -2.15 10.65 -20.48
N GLU A 122 -3.14 10.67 -21.37
CA GLU A 122 -3.49 9.51 -22.20
C GLU A 122 -2.31 9.01 -23.05
N GLU A 123 -1.43 9.91 -23.48
CA GLU A 123 -0.24 9.56 -24.24
C GLU A 123 0.77 8.80 -23.36
N GLU A 124 1.04 9.28 -22.15
CA GLU A 124 1.90 8.58 -21.18
C GLU A 124 1.32 7.20 -20.85
N CYS A 125 0.01 7.11 -20.61
CA CYS A 125 -0.68 5.85 -20.36
C CYS A 125 -0.49 4.84 -21.52
N ARG A 126 -0.48 5.30 -22.77
CA ARG A 126 -0.31 4.44 -23.96
C ARG A 126 1.14 4.16 -24.36
N THR A 127 2.09 4.87 -23.76
CA THR A 127 3.51 4.78 -24.13
C THR A 127 4.36 4.37 -22.94
N SER A 128 4.80 5.32 -22.11
CA SER A 128 5.71 5.11 -20.99
C SER A 128 5.12 4.23 -19.89
N LEU A 129 3.80 4.24 -19.73
CA LEU A 129 3.07 3.50 -18.68
C LEU A 129 2.24 2.33 -19.21
N LYS A 130 2.41 1.94 -20.48
CA LYS A 130 1.54 0.98 -21.17
C LYS A 130 1.45 -0.40 -20.52
N GLU A 131 2.52 -0.85 -19.87
CA GLU A 131 2.58 -2.19 -19.24
C GLU A 131 2.00 -2.20 -17.82
N ILE A 132 1.65 -1.03 -17.27
CA ILE A 132 1.21 -0.91 -15.88
C ILE A 132 -0.27 -1.31 -15.73
N GLY A 133 -1.07 -1.19 -16.80
CA GLY A 133 -2.53 -1.34 -16.74
C GLY A 133 -3.22 -0.11 -16.12
N MET A 134 -2.69 1.08 -16.43
CA MET A 134 -3.12 2.33 -15.83
C MET A 134 -4.59 2.62 -16.14
N PHE A 135 -5.40 2.81 -15.09
CA PHE A 135 -6.83 3.09 -15.15
C PHE A 135 -7.71 2.00 -15.81
N GLU A 136 -7.19 0.78 -15.97
CA GLU A 136 -7.93 -0.34 -16.56
C GLU A 136 -8.91 -1.01 -15.58
N TRP A 137 -8.71 -0.81 -14.28
CA TRP A 137 -9.53 -1.37 -13.20
C TRP A 137 -10.88 -0.66 -13.06
N ARG A 138 -11.86 -1.38 -12.52
CA ARG A 138 -13.20 -0.89 -12.17
C ARG A 138 -13.58 -1.18 -10.72
N SER A 139 -13.11 -2.31 -10.19
CA SER A 139 -13.31 -2.71 -8.80
C SER A 139 -12.08 -2.45 -7.92
N VAL A 140 -12.26 -2.51 -6.61
CA VAL A 140 -11.15 -2.43 -5.64
C VAL A 140 -10.21 -3.63 -5.82
N GLY A 141 -10.77 -4.82 -6.06
CA GLY A 141 -10.00 -6.03 -6.36
C GLY A 141 -9.10 -5.87 -7.59
N GLU A 142 -9.63 -5.40 -8.71
CA GLU A 142 -8.82 -5.19 -9.93
C GLU A 142 -7.73 -4.12 -9.75
N TYR A 143 -7.98 -3.12 -8.91
CA TYR A 143 -6.96 -2.13 -8.55
C TYR A 143 -5.85 -2.75 -7.70
N LEU A 144 -6.20 -3.59 -6.71
CA LEU A 144 -5.22 -4.34 -5.92
C LEU A 144 -4.42 -5.32 -6.77
N ASP A 145 -5.07 -6.05 -7.68
CA ASP A 145 -4.41 -6.94 -8.65
C ASP A 145 -3.42 -6.15 -9.54
N CYS A 146 -3.75 -4.90 -9.86
CA CYS A 146 -2.87 -4.00 -10.59
C CYS A 146 -1.62 -3.65 -9.80
N LEU A 147 -1.75 -3.28 -8.53
CA LEU A 147 -0.60 -3.02 -7.65
C LEU A 147 0.27 -4.28 -7.49
N GLU A 148 -0.34 -5.43 -7.25
CA GLU A 148 0.37 -6.71 -7.09
C GLU A 148 1.18 -7.08 -8.35
N ARG A 149 0.56 -6.98 -9.53
CA ARG A 149 1.21 -7.24 -10.82
C ARG A 149 2.44 -6.35 -11.03
N ASN A 150 2.35 -5.09 -10.59
CA ASN A 150 3.41 -4.10 -10.71
C ASN A 150 4.46 -4.16 -9.59
N ARG A 151 4.31 -5.06 -8.61
CA ARG A 151 5.29 -5.36 -7.56
C ARG A 151 5.77 -4.12 -6.81
N THR A 152 4.81 -3.37 -6.25
CA THR A 152 5.09 -2.21 -5.42
C THR A 152 5.98 -2.58 -4.23
N ALA A 153 6.90 -1.69 -3.86
CA ALA A 153 7.88 -1.97 -2.80
C ALA A 153 7.26 -2.10 -1.40
N THR A 154 6.10 -1.48 -1.16
CA THR A 154 5.33 -1.57 0.08
C THR A 154 4.12 -2.47 -0.09
N ASN A 155 3.66 -3.05 1.01
CA ASN A 155 2.33 -3.65 1.10
C ASN A 155 1.28 -2.53 1.07
N VAL A 156 0.11 -2.82 0.51
CA VAL A 156 -0.97 -1.84 0.39
C VAL A 156 -2.25 -2.41 0.99
N ALA A 157 -2.87 -1.64 1.88
CA ALA A 157 -4.25 -1.80 2.29
C ALA A 157 -5.07 -0.62 1.74
N VAL A 158 -6.32 -0.85 1.36
CA VAL A 158 -7.18 0.15 0.72
C VAL A 158 -8.42 0.36 1.55
N LEU A 159 -8.74 1.63 1.84
CA LEU A 159 -10.07 2.04 2.29
C LEU A 159 -10.97 2.22 1.07
N VAL A 160 -12.23 1.80 1.17
CA VAL A 160 -13.23 2.09 0.14
C VAL A 160 -13.67 3.55 0.28
N PRO A 161 -13.37 4.44 -0.69
CA PRO A 161 -13.57 5.86 -0.49
C PRO A 161 -15.04 6.24 -0.67
N GLN A 162 -15.61 6.94 0.32
CA GLN A 162 -17.03 7.32 0.28
C GLN A 162 -17.38 8.24 -0.90
N GLY A 163 -16.48 9.12 -1.32
CA GLY A 163 -16.65 9.99 -2.48
C GLY A 163 -16.77 9.21 -3.79
N ASN A 164 -16.05 8.09 -3.95
CA ASN A 164 -16.23 7.18 -5.08
C ASN A 164 -17.64 6.56 -5.05
N LEU A 165 -18.05 6.01 -3.89
CA LEU A 165 -19.40 5.46 -3.74
C LEU A 165 -20.47 6.50 -4.07
N ARG A 166 -20.27 7.74 -3.63
CA ARG A 166 -21.15 8.86 -3.89
C ARG A 166 -21.20 9.22 -5.37
N LEU A 167 -20.05 9.28 -6.05
CA LEU A 167 -19.98 9.50 -7.50
C LEU A 167 -20.77 8.41 -8.26
N LEU A 168 -20.65 7.15 -7.81
CA LEU A 168 -21.32 6.01 -8.44
C LEU A 168 -22.83 6.02 -8.23
N ALA A 169 -23.30 6.43 -7.05
CA ALA A 169 -24.72 6.44 -6.71
C ALA A 169 -25.46 7.73 -7.07
N CYS A 170 -24.80 8.88 -6.91
CA CYS A 170 -25.40 10.21 -7.00
C CYS A 170 -24.94 11.00 -8.24
N GLY A 171 -23.84 10.60 -8.87
CA GLY A 171 -23.13 11.42 -9.86
C GLY A 171 -22.28 12.53 -9.22
N PRO A 172 -21.65 13.40 -10.04
CA PRO A 172 -20.68 14.41 -9.59
C PRO A 172 -21.32 15.67 -9.01
N TYR A 173 -22.61 15.63 -8.62
CA TYR A 173 -23.38 16.81 -8.29
C TYR A 173 -23.30 17.18 -6.81
N ASP A 174 -23.15 18.48 -6.52
CA ASP A 174 -23.17 19.03 -5.16
C ASP A 174 -24.60 19.24 -4.66
N VAL A 175 -25.32 18.13 -4.47
CA VAL A 175 -26.69 18.11 -3.92
C VAL A 175 -26.81 17.01 -2.88
N PRO A 176 -27.59 17.17 -1.79
CA PRO A 176 -27.78 16.11 -0.81
C PRO A 176 -28.19 14.78 -1.45
N ALA A 177 -27.56 13.67 -1.03
CA ALA A 177 -27.97 12.35 -1.51
C ALA A 177 -29.38 12.03 -1.03
N LYS A 178 -30.18 11.46 -1.93
CA LYS A 178 -31.50 10.92 -1.61
C LYS A 178 -31.36 9.61 -0.82
N PRO A 179 -32.38 9.19 -0.05
CA PRO A 179 -32.34 7.94 0.70
C PRO A 179 -31.98 6.71 -0.14
N GLU A 180 -32.49 6.62 -1.37
CA GLU A 180 -32.16 5.54 -2.31
C GLU A 180 -30.70 5.56 -2.79
N GLU A 181 -30.12 6.75 -2.96
CA GLU A 181 -28.72 6.92 -3.35
C GLU A 181 -27.77 6.61 -2.19
N ILE A 182 -28.18 6.87 -0.94
CA ILE A 182 -27.46 6.44 0.26
C ILE A 182 -27.50 4.92 0.38
N GLN A 183 -28.66 4.31 0.18
CA GLN A 183 -28.80 2.85 0.22
C GLN A 183 -27.95 2.19 -0.86
N HIS A 184 -27.89 2.77 -2.06
CA HIS A 184 -27.01 2.30 -3.12
C HIS A 184 -25.52 2.41 -2.75
N GLN A 185 -25.08 3.48 -2.07
CA GLN A 185 -23.70 3.56 -1.55
C GLN A 185 -23.39 2.44 -0.56
N VAL A 186 -24.33 2.07 0.33
CA VAL A 186 -24.16 0.95 1.28
C VAL A 186 -24.03 -0.39 0.55
N GLU A 187 -24.81 -0.60 -0.51
CA GLU A 187 -24.74 -1.80 -1.33
C GLU A 187 -23.40 -1.90 -2.06
N LEU A 188 -22.94 -0.80 -2.66
CA LEU A 188 -21.61 -0.71 -3.29
C LEU A 188 -20.49 -1.00 -2.29
N LEU A 189 -20.55 -0.42 -1.08
CA LEU A 189 -19.54 -0.66 -0.03
C LEU A 189 -19.45 -2.14 0.37
N ARG A 190 -20.58 -2.85 0.43
CA ARG A 190 -20.60 -4.28 0.80
C ARG A 190 -20.11 -5.19 -0.31
N GLY A 191 -20.16 -4.74 -1.56
CA GLY A 191 -19.70 -5.50 -2.73
C GLY A 191 -18.28 -5.14 -3.19
N ALA A 192 -17.66 -4.13 -2.58
CA ALA A 192 -16.32 -3.65 -2.91
C ALA A 192 -15.22 -4.58 -2.40
#